data_AF-A0A958G9R6-F1
#
_entry.id   AF-A0A958G9R6-F1
#
_cell.length_a   1.000
_cell.length_b   1.000
_cell.length_c   1.000
_cell.angle_alpha   90.00
_cell.angle_beta   90.00
_cell.angle_gamma   90.00
#
_symmetry.space_group_name_H-M   'P 1'
#
loop_
_entity.id
_entity.type
_entity.pdbx_description
1 polymer ?
#
loop_
_entity_poly.entity_id
_entity_poly.type
_entity_poly.pdbx_seq_one_letter_code
_entity_poly.pdbx_strand_id
1 'polypeptide(L)'
;VVAEPSFGMITLQARIAGATLRPVRYGSDLAFPVEGFRAVLNSKTRLLAIVRPDSPTGGRIRRADLIDLLREAPQAVVMLDETYWHFCGESCVDLLAEYPNLVILQSFSKAYGLAGMRLGMVFAAAESIAEYRKV
;
A
#
# COMPACT_ATOMS: atom_id res chain seq x y z
N VAL A 1 -8.46 -1.89 -4.83
CA VAL A 1 -8.99 -0.69 -4.12
C VAL A 1 -7.84 0.27 -3.96
N VAL A 2 -8.03 1.55 -4.27
CA VAL A 2 -6.99 2.58 -4.23
C VAL A 2 -7.56 3.86 -3.64
N ALA A 3 -6.75 4.67 -2.97
CA ALA A 3 -7.16 6.01 -2.53
C ALA A 3 -7.02 7.03 -3.68
N GLU A 4 -7.85 8.07 -3.69
CA GLU A 4 -7.82 9.12 -4.71
C GLU A 4 -8.02 10.53 -4.11
N PRO A 5 -7.14 11.51 -4.40
CA PRO A 5 -5.90 11.39 -5.18
C PRO A 5 -4.82 10.60 -4.42
N SER A 6 -3.92 9.92 -5.14
CA SER A 6 -2.76 9.21 -4.59
C SER A 6 -1.70 9.05 -5.70
N PHE A 7 -0.65 8.26 -5.46
CA PHE A 7 0.44 8.07 -6.41
C PHE A 7 -0.06 7.42 -7.70
N GLY A 8 -0.10 8.20 -8.78
CA GLY A 8 -0.81 7.86 -10.03
C GLY A 8 -0.32 6.59 -10.73
N MET A 9 0.92 6.16 -10.48
CA MET A 9 1.47 4.93 -11.06
C MET A 9 0.68 3.69 -10.64
N ILE A 10 0.14 3.64 -9.43
CA ILE A 10 -0.64 2.49 -8.96
C ILE A 10 -1.89 2.33 -9.85
N THR A 11 -2.64 3.42 -10.03
CA THR A 11 -3.84 3.44 -10.87
C THR A 11 -3.52 3.15 -12.33
N LEU A 12 -2.42 3.69 -12.87
CA LEU A 12 -1.97 3.43 -14.23
C LEU A 12 -1.63 1.94 -14.43
N GLN A 13 -0.81 1.37 -13.55
CA GLN A 13 -0.41 -0.04 -13.64
C GLN A 13 -1.60 -0.98 -13.48
N ALA A 14 -2.53 -0.69 -12.56
CA ALA A 14 -3.75 -1.46 -12.41
C ALA A 14 -4.61 -1.45 -13.69
N ARG A 15 -4.70 -0.32 -14.40
CA ARG A 15 -5.40 -0.22 -15.69
C ARG A 15 -4.70 -1.03 -16.79
N ILE A 16 -3.36 -0.93 -16.88
CA ILE A 16 -2.57 -1.70 -17.84
C ILE A 16 -2.76 -3.20 -17.62
N ALA A 17 -2.83 -3.64 -16.37
CA ALA A 17 -3.11 -5.02 -15.99
C ALA A 17 -4.58 -5.46 -16.18
N GLY A 18 -5.46 -4.57 -16.68
CA GLY A 18 -6.88 -4.88 -16.90
C GLY A 18 -7.70 -5.02 -15.61
N ALA A 19 -7.21 -4.51 -14.48
CA ALA A 19 -7.91 -4.63 -13.19
C ALA A 19 -9.15 -3.73 -13.11
N THR A 20 -10.21 -4.22 -12.47
CA THR A 20 -11.36 -3.39 -12.10
C THR A 20 -10.99 -2.49 -10.92
N LEU A 21 -10.87 -1.19 -11.17
CA LEU A 21 -10.56 -0.20 -10.15
C LEU A 21 -11.78 0.15 -9.30
N ARG A 22 -11.55 0.26 -7.99
CA ARG A 22 -12.49 0.81 -7.00
C ARG A 22 -11.77 1.93 -6.25
N PRO A 23 -11.82 3.17 -6.76
CA PRO A 23 -11.20 4.32 -6.10
C PRO A 23 -12.04 4.75 -4.89
N VAL A 24 -11.37 5.13 -3.81
CA VAL A 24 -11.95 5.69 -2.60
C VAL A 24 -11.39 7.09 -2.41
N ARG A 25 -12.25 8.10 -2.38
CA ARG A 25 -11.81 9.49 -2.30
C ARG A 25 -11.47 9.90 -0.88
N TYR A 26 -10.41 10.69 -0.73
CA TYR A 26 -10.15 11.42 0.51
C TYR A 26 -11.27 12.41 0.82
N GLY A 27 -11.49 12.66 2.11
CA GLY A 27 -12.35 13.74 2.59
C GLY A 27 -11.68 15.12 2.43
N SER A 28 -12.38 16.17 2.85
CA SER A 28 -11.86 17.54 2.85
C SER A 28 -10.70 17.75 3.83
N ASP A 29 -10.60 16.92 4.85
CA ASP A 29 -9.53 16.90 5.86
C ASP A 29 -8.27 16.15 5.40
N LEU A 30 -8.32 15.51 4.21
CA LEU A 30 -7.25 14.68 3.65
C LEU A 30 -6.81 13.52 4.57
N ALA A 31 -7.63 13.14 5.55
CA ALA A 31 -7.40 11.96 6.36
C ALA A 31 -7.62 10.69 5.53
N PHE A 32 -6.83 9.66 5.80
CA PHE A 32 -6.94 8.40 5.05
C PHE A 32 -8.37 7.79 5.21
N PRO A 33 -9.10 7.52 4.11
CA PRO A 33 -10.51 7.18 4.16
C PRO A 33 -10.75 5.69 4.46
N VAL A 34 -10.40 5.23 5.68
CA VAL A 34 -10.49 3.81 6.10
C VAL A 34 -11.89 3.22 5.87
N GLU A 35 -12.93 3.92 6.30
CA GLU A 35 -14.32 3.44 6.16
C GLU A 35 -14.74 3.31 4.68
N GLY A 36 -14.22 4.18 3.82
CA GLY A 36 -14.44 4.07 2.38
C GLY A 36 -13.78 2.82 1.79
N PHE A 37 -12.60 2.43 2.29
CA PHE A 37 -11.97 1.15 1.93
C PHE A 37 -12.85 -0.01 2.38
N ARG A 38 -13.27 -0.04 3.65
CA ARG A 38 -14.16 -1.08 4.21
C ARG A 38 -15.43 -1.26 3.38
N ALA A 39 -16.09 -0.15 3.04
CA ALA A 39 -17.35 -0.16 2.30
C ALA A 39 -17.26 -0.79 0.89
N VAL A 40 -16.07 -0.79 0.27
CA VAL A 40 -15.88 -1.35 -1.08
C VAL A 40 -15.19 -2.72 -1.07
N LEU A 41 -14.77 -3.22 0.09
CA LEU A 41 -14.20 -4.56 0.22
C LEU A 41 -15.26 -5.62 -0.10
N ASN A 42 -14.83 -6.68 -0.78
CA ASN A 42 -15.66 -7.85 -1.06
C ASN A 42 -14.78 -9.05 -1.43
N SER A 43 -15.40 -10.21 -1.64
CA SER A 43 -14.72 -11.47 -1.98
C SER A 43 -13.96 -11.46 -3.32
N LYS A 44 -14.25 -10.50 -4.22
CA LYS A 44 -13.53 -10.33 -5.48
C LYS A 44 -12.35 -9.35 -5.37
N THR A 45 -12.18 -8.66 -4.24
CA THR A 45 -11.01 -7.81 -4.03
C THR A 45 -9.74 -8.68 -3.98
N ARG A 46 -8.73 -8.27 -4.74
CA ARG A 46 -7.41 -8.95 -4.82
C ARG A 46 -6.25 -8.08 -4.37
N LEU A 47 -6.40 -6.76 -4.44
CA LEU A 47 -5.37 -5.79 -4.06
C LEU A 47 -6.00 -4.57 -3.39
N LEU A 48 -5.49 -4.22 -2.21
CA LEU A 48 -5.64 -2.92 -1.57
C LEU A 48 -4.28 -2.22 -1.71
N ALA A 49 -4.23 -1.09 -2.40
CA ALA A 49 -3.01 -0.31 -2.53
C ALA A 49 -3.13 0.97 -1.68
N ILE A 50 -2.23 1.09 -0.71
CA ILE A 50 -2.23 2.14 0.30
C ILE A 50 -0.84 2.77 0.28
N VAL A 51 -0.76 4.10 0.20
CA VAL A 51 0.50 4.84 0.30
C VAL A 51 0.53 5.52 1.65
N ARG A 52 1.63 5.37 2.40
CA ARG A 52 1.74 5.83 3.78
C ARG A 52 3.16 6.34 4.10
N PRO A 53 3.34 7.64 4.36
CA PRO A 53 2.44 8.76 4.05
C PRO A 53 2.10 8.86 2.55
N ASP A 54 0.86 9.26 2.25
CA ASP A 54 0.39 9.39 0.87
C ASP A 54 1.00 10.59 0.14
N SER A 55 1.19 10.44 -1.18
CA SER A 55 1.53 11.53 -2.10
C SER A 55 0.39 11.65 -3.11
N PRO A 56 -0.30 12.81 -3.21
CA PRO A 56 0.14 14.14 -2.76
C PRO A 56 -0.43 14.59 -1.41
N THR A 57 -1.34 13.82 -0.79
CA THR A 57 -2.16 14.35 0.32
C THR A 57 -1.43 14.46 1.65
N GLY A 58 -0.34 13.69 1.85
CA GLY A 58 0.28 13.49 3.16
C GLY A 58 -0.55 12.62 4.11
N GLY A 59 -1.74 12.17 3.67
CA GLY A 59 -2.65 11.35 4.46
C GLY A 59 -1.98 10.06 4.92
N ARG A 60 -2.27 9.65 6.16
CA ARG A 60 -1.64 8.50 6.79
C ARG A 60 -2.69 7.59 7.41
N ILE A 61 -2.76 6.35 6.94
CA ILE A 61 -3.52 5.32 7.65
C ILE A 61 -2.88 5.08 9.03
N ARG A 62 -3.70 4.95 10.08
CA ARG A 62 -3.19 4.56 11.40
C ARG A 62 -2.85 3.07 11.38
N ARG A 63 -1.84 2.68 12.15
CA ARG A 63 -1.39 1.28 12.21
C ARG A 63 -2.52 0.32 12.62
N ALA A 64 -3.36 0.71 13.58
CA ALA A 64 -4.52 -0.09 13.99
C ALA A 64 -5.51 -0.31 12.83
N ASP A 65 -5.84 0.73 12.07
CA ASP A 65 -6.74 0.61 10.91
C ASP A 65 -6.14 -0.27 9.81
N LEU A 66 -4.82 -0.21 9.60
CA LEU A 66 -4.13 -1.10 8.67
C LEU A 66 -4.27 -2.57 9.10
N ILE A 67 -4.07 -2.86 10.39
CA ILE A 67 -4.24 -4.19 10.97
C ILE A 67 -5.67 -4.70 10.77
N ASP A 68 -6.67 -3.85 10.99
CA ASP A 68 -8.06 -4.22 10.76
C ASP A 68 -8.30 -4.56 9.28
N LEU A 69 -7.84 -3.73 8.34
CA LEU A 69 -7.98 -4.02 6.90
C LEU A 69 -7.25 -5.31 6.48
N LEU A 70 -6.10 -5.60 7.08
CA LEU A 70 -5.36 -6.85 6.85
C LEU A 70 -6.20 -8.07 7.27
N ARG A 71 -6.89 -7.97 8.41
CA ARG A 71 -7.75 -9.04 8.95
C ARG A 71 -9.08 -9.16 8.22
N GLU A 72 -9.64 -8.06 7.74
CA GLU A 72 -10.90 -8.01 7.00
C GLU A 72 -10.75 -8.50 5.55
N ALA A 73 -9.53 -8.47 4.99
CA ALA A 73 -9.24 -8.87 3.62
C ALA A 73 -8.11 -9.91 3.50
N PRO A 74 -8.19 -11.07 4.18
CA PRO A 74 -7.11 -12.08 4.18
C PRO A 74 -6.87 -12.67 2.78
N GLN A 75 -7.87 -12.63 1.89
CA GLN A 75 -7.79 -13.10 0.51
C GLN A 75 -7.12 -12.12 -0.45
N ALA A 76 -6.89 -10.87 -0.03
CA ALA A 76 -6.35 -9.80 -0.87
C ALA A 76 -4.95 -9.42 -0.41
N VAL A 77 -4.08 -9.11 -1.35
CA VAL A 77 -2.80 -8.46 -1.04
C VAL A 77 -3.08 -7.04 -0.55
N VAL A 78 -2.53 -6.68 0.59
CA VAL A 78 -2.48 -5.31 1.08
C VAL A 78 -1.08 -4.78 0.80
N MET A 79 -0.97 -4.00 -0.27
CA MET A 79 0.27 -3.33 -0.63
C MET A 79 0.35 -1.99 0.09
N LEU A 80 1.34 -1.85 0.96
CA LEU A 80 1.66 -0.63 1.68
C LEU A 80 2.93 0.00 1.08
N ASP A 81 2.78 1.10 0.37
CA ASP A 81 3.89 1.90 -0.12
C ASP A 81 4.39 2.83 0.98
N GLU A 82 5.55 2.46 1.54
CA GLU A 82 6.28 3.15 2.59
C GLU A 82 7.41 4.03 2.02
N THR A 83 7.35 4.47 0.76
CA THR A 83 8.38 5.33 0.15
C THR A 83 8.77 6.55 1.01
N TYR A 84 7.87 7.04 1.86
CA TYR A 84 8.08 8.19 2.75
C TYR A 84 8.08 7.83 4.25
N TRP A 85 8.24 6.56 4.65
CA TRP A 85 8.11 6.15 6.05
C TRP A 85 9.10 6.83 7.01
N HIS A 86 10.31 7.17 6.54
CA HIS A 86 11.30 7.89 7.36
C HIS A 86 10.78 9.23 7.89
N PHE A 87 9.83 9.86 7.18
CA PHE A 87 9.24 11.13 7.58
C PHE A 87 8.08 10.97 8.59
N CYS A 88 7.59 9.74 8.81
CA CYS A 88 6.59 9.45 9.84
C CYS A 88 7.14 8.67 11.05
N GLY A 89 8.43 8.32 11.06
CA GLY A 89 9.15 7.76 12.21
C GLY A 89 8.82 6.31 12.57
N GLU A 90 7.91 5.66 11.83
CA GLU A 90 7.50 4.28 12.07
C GLU A 90 7.26 3.56 10.73
N SER A 91 7.70 2.31 10.66
CA SER A 91 7.45 1.37 9.58
C SER A 91 6.59 0.21 10.08
N CYS A 92 5.86 -0.43 9.17
CA CYS A 92 5.04 -1.60 9.44
C CYS A 92 5.72 -2.95 9.12
N VAL A 93 7.03 -2.97 8.85
CA VAL A 93 7.77 -4.20 8.47
C VAL A 93 7.65 -5.31 9.53
N ASP A 94 7.54 -4.95 10.81
CA ASP A 94 7.37 -5.92 11.89
C ASP A 94 6.04 -6.69 11.84
N LEU A 95 5.01 -6.13 11.18
CA LEU A 95 3.72 -6.81 10.98
C LEU A 95 3.80 -8.01 10.03
N LEU A 96 4.85 -8.12 9.22
CA LEU A 96 4.99 -9.22 8.25
C LEU A 96 5.04 -10.60 8.89
N ALA A 97 5.42 -10.69 10.18
CA ALA A 97 5.40 -11.94 10.93
C ALA A 97 3.98 -12.46 11.19
N GLU A 98 2.99 -11.57 11.27
CA GLU A 98 1.60 -11.90 11.60
C GLU A 98 0.67 -11.89 10.38
N TYR A 99 0.95 -11.04 9.38
CA TYR A 99 0.05 -10.78 8.26
C TYR A 99 0.70 -11.16 6.92
N PRO A 100 0.56 -12.41 6.47
CA PRO A 100 1.22 -12.87 5.24
C PRO A 100 0.67 -12.24 3.96
N ASN A 101 -0.51 -11.60 4.03
CA ASN A 101 -1.10 -10.84 2.93
C ASN A 101 -0.57 -9.39 2.83
N LEU A 102 0.31 -8.95 3.73
CA LEU A 102 0.96 -7.65 3.68
C LEU A 102 2.19 -7.68 2.77
N VAL A 103 2.29 -6.69 1.88
CA VAL A 103 3.46 -6.42 1.06
C VAL A 103 3.85 -4.96 1.26
N ILE A 104 5.09 -4.70 1.67
CA ILE A 104 5.60 -3.35 1.92
C ILE A 104 6.62 -2.97 0.86
N LEU A 105 6.49 -1.77 0.31
CA LEU A 105 7.45 -1.19 -0.63
C LEU A 105 8.24 -0.07 0.03
N GLN A 106 9.55 -0.04 -0.14
CA GLN A 106 10.40 1.07 0.29
C GLN A 106 11.34 1.52 -0.82
N SER A 107 11.73 2.79 -0.79
CA SER A 107 12.57 3.41 -1.83
C SER A 107 13.80 4.07 -1.26
N PHE A 108 14.93 3.94 -1.96
CA PHE A 108 16.13 4.73 -1.69
C PHE A 108 16.10 6.12 -2.33
N SER A 109 15.05 6.44 -3.09
CA SER A 109 15.00 7.68 -3.87
C SER A 109 14.72 8.92 -3.03
N LYS A 110 14.16 8.77 -1.82
CA LYS A 110 13.64 9.89 -1.01
C LYS A 110 14.56 10.21 0.14
N ALA A 111 14.32 9.66 1.33
CA ALA A 111 15.09 9.96 2.54
C ALA A 111 16.60 9.73 2.37
N TYR A 112 17.00 8.77 1.54
CA TYR A 112 18.40 8.47 1.27
C TYR A 112 19.04 9.32 0.16
N GLY A 113 18.27 10.09 -0.62
CA GLY A 113 18.79 10.94 -1.70
C GLY A 113 19.34 10.19 -2.93
N LEU A 114 19.11 8.88 -3.05
CA LEU A 114 19.69 8.02 -4.10
C LEU A 114 18.75 7.81 -5.28
N ALA A 115 18.01 8.84 -5.70
CA ALA A 115 17.02 8.72 -6.78
C ALA A 115 17.63 8.22 -8.10
N GLY A 116 18.88 8.59 -8.39
CA GLY A 116 19.61 8.17 -9.59
C GLY A 116 19.98 6.68 -9.62
N MET A 117 20.08 6.01 -8.47
CA MET A 117 20.45 4.59 -8.40
C MET A 117 19.30 3.65 -8.78
N ARG A 118 18.06 4.16 -8.84
CA ARG A 118 16.85 3.38 -9.15
C ARG A 118 16.68 2.12 -8.28
N LEU A 119 17.05 2.21 -7.00
CA LEU A 119 16.97 1.11 -6.04
C LEU A 119 15.69 1.21 -5.18
N GLY A 120 15.04 0.06 -4.98
CA GLY A 120 13.89 -0.11 -4.09
C GLY A 120 13.90 -1.50 -3.45
N MET A 121 13.07 -1.69 -2.43
CA MET A 121 12.92 -2.95 -1.70
C MET A 121 11.45 -3.33 -1.59
N VAL A 122 11.21 -4.64 -1.61
CA VAL A 122 9.93 -5.24 -1.26
C VAL A 122 10.13 -6.15 -0.06
N PHE A 123 9.26 -6.00 0.94
CA PHE A 123 9.19 -6.87 2.10
C PHE A 123 7.83 -7.57 2.09
N ALA A 124 7.83 -8.89 2.17
CA ALA A 124 6.62 -9.71 2.15
C ALA A 124 6.92 -11.08 2.77
N ALA A 125 5.88 -11.88 2.99
CA ALA A 125 6.03 -13.29 3.34
C ALA A 125 6.91 -14.03 2.32
N ALA A 126 7.63 -15.06 2.77
CA ALA A 126 8.60 -15.78 1.93
C ALA A 126 7.95 -16.38 0.67
N GLU A 127 6.72 -16.87 0.80
CA GLU A 127 5.91 -17.40 -0.28
C GLU A 127 5.63 -16.33 -1.34
N SER A 128 5.26 -15.11 -0.93
CA SER A 128 5.06 -14.00 -1.84
C SER A 128 6.37 -13.58 -2.53
N ILE A 129 7.49 -13.54 -1.80
CA ILE A 129 8.81 -13.24 -2.39
C ILE A 129 9.21 -14.29 -3.43
N ALA A 130 8.89 -15.56 -3.20
CA ALA A 130 9.14 -16.61 -4.17
C ALA A 130 8.39 -16.37 -5.49
N GLU A 131 7.14 -15.90 -5.44
CA GLU A 131 6.38 -15.50 -6.65
C GLU A 131 7.04 -14.35 -7.41
N TYR A 132 7.56 -13.32 -6.71
CA TYR A 132 8.28 -12.21 -7.34
C TYR A 132 9.56 -12.63 -8.07
N ARG A 133 10.21 -13.73 -7.65
CA ARG A 133 11.48 -14.22 -8.23
C ARG A 133 11.31 -15.17 -9.40
N LYS A 134 10.08 -15.54 -9.77
CA LYS A 134 9.82 -16.45 -10.90
C LYS A 134 10.14 -15.84 -12.27
N VAL A 135 10.39 -14.53 -12.32
CA VAL A 135 10.65 -13.76 -13.53
C VAL A 135 12.03 -13.12 -13.44
#